data_AF-A0A1N6QB24-F1
#
_entry.id   AF-A0A1N6QB24-F1
#
_cell.length_a   1.000
_cell.length_b   1.000
_cell.length_c   1.000
_cell.angle_alpha   90.00
_cell.angle_beta   90.00
_cell.angle_gamma   90.00
#
_symmetry.space_group_name_H-M   'P 1'
#
loop_
_entity.id
_entity.type
_entity.pdbx_description
1 polymer ?
#
loop_
_entity_poly.entity_id
_entity_poly.type
_entity_poly.pdbx_seq_one_letter_code
_entity_poly.pdbx_strand_id
1 'polypeptide(L)'
;MRHYTDNYIAQLTAPVTAGDGTLQVDNPPVLPTGKYLVVTLTDSNDPSVAPTKLEIVTITSVSSNTLTLEAGTVNSWAIDDYVDERLTASSLLLLDGPELLRYREKTGTASSGAITTAAGPVQDIDLTVLENTTLSFPDLQDGQNVTLHVTGLDSGWTLAFPAGAKTPAFPDLSAAVEAVFQVWKKGAQIYISSPQVYS
;
A
#
# COMPACT_ATOMS: atom_id res chain seq x y z
N MET A 1 8.92 20.32 -3.54
CA MET A 1 7.92 20.86 -2.58
C MET A 1 6.55 20.47 -3.12
N ARG A 2 5.68 19.91 -2.28
CA ARG A 2 4.37 19.39 -2.67
C ARG A 2 3.38 20.54 -2.93
N HIS A 3 2.41 20.32 -3.82
CA HIS A 3 1.24 21.18 -4.00
C HIS A 3 -0.01 20.36 -3.70
N TYR A 4 -1.06 21.02 -3.19
CA TYR A 4 -2.34 20.42 -2.83
C TYR A 4 -3.43 21.20 -3.56
N THR A 5 -4.39 20.49 -4.16
CA THR A 5 -5.50 21.06 -4.93
C THR A 5 -6.81 20.70 -4.24
N ASP A 6 -7.22 21.53 -3.27
CA ASP A 6 -8.43 21.26 -2.49
C ASP A 6 -9.64 20.91 -3.38
N ASN A 7 -10.25 19.74 -3.12
CA ASN A 7 -11.42 19.20 -3.82
C ASN A 7 -11.23 18.92 -5.32
N TYR A 8 -10.02 18.53 -5.73
CA TYR A 8 -9.80 18.06 -7.09
C TYR A 8 -10.45 16.69 -7.34
N ILE A 9 -11.34 16.63 -8.33
CA ILE A 9 -11.96 15.40 -8.86
C ILE A 9 -11.94 15.49 -10.38
N ALA A 10 -11.54 14.39 -11.02
CA ALA A 10 -11.62 14.18 -12.47
C ALA A 10 -11.98 12.72 -12.78
N GLN A 11 -12.42 12.45 -14.01
CA GLN A 11 -12.68 11.11 -14.51
C GLN A 11 -11.64 10.71 -15.56
N LEU A 12 -11.30 9.44 -15.61
CA LEU A 12 -10.47 8.87 -16.66
C LEU A 12 -11.24 8.84 -17.97
N THR A 13 -10.67 9.42 -19.02
CA THR A 13 -11.27 9.44 -20.37
C THR A 13 -10.74 8.33 -21.27
N ALA A 14 -9.80 7.53 -20.77
CA ALA A 14 -9.24 6.38 -21.46
C ALA A 14 -8.90 5.28 -20.43
N PRO A 15 -8.97 4.00 -20.84
CA PRO A 15 -8.53 2.91 -19.97
C PRO A 15 -7.03 3.03 -19.70
N VAL A 16 -6.63 2.58 -18.51
CA VAL A 16 -5.22 2.54 -18.07
C VAL A 16 -4.87 1.08 -17.82
N THR A 17 -3.68 0.66 -18.23
CA THR A 17 -3.12 -0.67 -17.96
C THR A 17 -2.07 -0.56 -16.87
N ALA A 18 -1.93 -1.60 -16.04
CA ALA A 18 -0.82 -1.68 -15.10
C ALA A 18 0.54 -1.45 -15.81
N GLY A 19 1.33 -0.54 -15.26
CA GLY A 19 2.61 -0.07 -15.79
C GLY A 19 2.52 1.24 -16.57
N ASP A 20 1.32 1.73 -16.90
CA ASP A 20 1.15 2.96 -17.67
C ASP A 20 1.61 4.18 -16.87
N GLY A 21 2.51 4.97 -17.45
CA GLY A 21 3.08 6.18 -16.84
C GLY A 21 2.23 7.43 -17.03
N THR A 22 1.04 7.32 -17.62
CA THR A 22 0.19 8.47 -17.94
C THR A 22 -1.28 8.17 -17.72
N LEU A 23 -2.02 9.18 -17.30
CA LEU A 23 -3.48 9.15 -17.18
C LEU A 23 -4.08 10.17 -18.16
N GLN A 24 -5.21 9.84 -18.77
CA GLN A 24 -6.03 10.79 -19.53
C GLN A 24 -7.25 11.13 -18.70
N VAL A 25 -7.48 12.42 -18.42
CA VAL A 25 -8.59 12.90 -17.57
C VAL A 25 -9.43 13.94 -18.28
N ASP A 26 -10.70 14.09 -17.88
CA ASP A 26 -11.64 15.06 -18.45
C ASP A 26 -11.34 16.51 -18.02
N ASN A 27 -10.89 16.69 -16.77
CA ASN A 27 -10.59 17.98 -16.17
C ASN A 27 -9.23 17.94 -15.45
N PRO A 28 -8.12 18.32 -16.12
CA PRO A 28 -6.78 18.23 -15.55
C PRO A 28 -6.54 19.28 -14.44
N PRO A 29 -5.74 18.97 -13.39
CA PRO A 29 -5.39 19.93 -12.35
C PRO A 29 -4.30 20.89 -12.83
N VAL A 30 -4.18 22.05 -12.18
CA VAL A 30 -3.05 22.94 -12.41
C VAL A 30 -1.87 22.50 -11.55
N LEU A 31 -0.73 22.16 -12.19
CA LEU A 31 0.50 21.83 -11.49
C LEU A 31 1.52 22.99 -11.59
N PRO A 32 1.83 23.69 -10.49
CA PRO A 32 2.84 24.73 -10.50
C PRO A 32 4.24 24.17 -10.82
N THR A 33 5.06 24.95 -11.52
CA THR A 33 6.41 24.56 -11.92
C THR A 33 7.27 24.13 -10.72
N GLY A 34 7.95 22.98 -10.84
CA GLY A 34 8.84 22.45 -9.81
C GLY A 34 8.12 21.83 -8.60
N LYS A 35 6.81 21.59 -8.72
CA LYS A 35 6.00 20.86 -7.74
C LYS A 35 5.56 19.52 -8.32
N TYR A 36 5.00 18.69 -7.46
CA TYR A 36 4.27 17.48 -7.82
C TYR A 36 2.92 17.48 -7.07
N LEU A 37 1.94 16.76 -7.62
CA LEU A 37 0.62 16.52 -7.02
C LEU A 37 0.53 15.05 -6.58
N VAL A 38 -0.19 14.79 -5.50
CA VAL A 38 -0.47 13.43 -5.02
C VAL A 38 -1.98 13.24 -5.08
N VAL A 39 -2.44 12.25 -5.83
CA VAL A 39 -3.88 12.00 -6.05
C VAL A 39 -4.21 10.53 -5.83
N THR A 40 -5.49 10.25 -5.64
CA THR A 40 -6.03 8.90 -5.46
C THR A 40 -6.85 8.50 -6.68
N LEU A 41 -6.50 7.40 -7.32
CA LEU A 41 -7.35 6.70 -8.28
C LEU A 41 -8.37 5.86 -7.53
N THR A 42 -9.63 5.90 -7.94
CA THR A 42 -10.72 5.17 -7.26
C THR A 42 -11.86 4.84 -8.21
N ASP A 43 -12.53 3.71 -7.99
CA ASP A 43 -13.71 3.26 -8.74
C ASP A 43 -15.02 3.93 -8.30
N SER A 44 -14.97 4.75 -7.24
CA SER A 44 -16.14 5.46 -6.72
C SER A 44 -15.73 6.82 -6.16
N ASN A 45 -16.39 7.89 -6.56
CA ASN A 45 -16.23 9.22 -5.95
C ASN A 45 -17.25 9.51 -4.84
N ASP A 46 -18.21 8.61 -4.57
CA ASP A 46 -19.19 8.78 -3.51
C ASP A 46 -18.53 8.59 -2.13
N PRO A 47 -18.52 9.61 -1.25
CA PRO A 47 -17.91 9.50 0.07
C PRO A 47 -18.70 8.61 1.04
N SER A 48 -19.95 8.27 0.71
CA SER A 48 -20.80 7.37 1.50
C SER A 48 -20.61 5.89 1.14
N VAL A 49 -19.91 5.61 0.03
CA VAL A 49 -19.66 4.26 -0.46
C VAL A 49 -18.16 3.98 -0.40
N ALA A 50 -17.79 2.94 0.35
CA ALA A 50 -16.41 2.47 0.36
C ALA A 50 -16.03 1.98 -1.05
N PRO A 51 -14.97 2.53 -1.66
CA PRO A 51 -14.51 2.08 -2.98
C PRO A 51 -14.01 0.64 -2.89
N THR A 52 -14.19 -0.14 -3.96
CA THR A 52 -13.66 -1.51 -4.01
C THR A 52 -12.20 -1.53 -4.46
N LYS A 53 -11.73 -0.40 -5.02
CA LYS A 53 -10.38 -0.26 -5.54
C LYS A 53 -9.83 1.16 -5.35
N LEU A 54 -8.58 1.24 -4.91
CA LEU A 54 -7.87 2.48 -4.64
C LEU A 54 -6.39 2.39 -5.01
N GLU A 55 -5.82 3.48 -5.52
CA GLU A 55 -4.38 3.59 -5.78
C GLU A 55 -3.90 5.04 -5.64
N ILE A 56 -2.78 5.27 -4.94
CA ILE A 56 -2.22 6.62 -4.79
C ILE A 56 -1.06 6.81 -5.78
N VAL A 57 -1.15 7.85 -6.60
CA VAL A 57 -0.17 8.17 -7.63
C VAL A 57 0.38 9.58 -7.46
N THR A 58 1.65 9.76 -7.87
CA THR A 58 2.31 11.07 -7.89
C THR A 58 2.32 11.60 -9.31
N ILE A 59 1.78 12.80 -9.54
CA ILE A 59 1.79 13.48 -10.82
C ILE A 59 2.96 14.48 -10.86
N THR A 60 3.83 14.33 -11.86
CA THR A 60 5.04 15.14 -12.05
C THR A 60 4.91 16.17 -13.15
N SER A 61 3.95 15.97 -14.07
CA SER A 61 3.67 16.90 -15.15
C SER A 61 2.20 16.83 -15.55
N VAL A 62 1.66 17.97 -15.98
CA VAL A 62 0.32 18.06 -16.57
C VAL A 62 0.46 18.75 -17.92
N SER A 63 -0.02 18.10 -18.98
CA SER A 63 -0.02 18.63 -20.34
C SER A 63 -1.36 18.37 -21.00
N SER A 64 -2.13 19.43 -21.24
CA SER A 64 -3.53 19.32 -21.66
C SER A 64 -4.27 18.38 -20.69
N ASN A 65 -4.94 17.35 -21.19
CA ASN A 65 -5.69 16.35 -20.42
C ASN A 65 -4.84 15.17 -19.94
N THR A 66 -3.52 15.21 -20.15
CA THR A 66 -2.61 14.12 -19.76
C THR A 66 -1.87 14.45 -18.47
N LEU A 67 -1.97 13.53 -17.50
CA LEU A 67 -1.20 13.55 -16.27
C LEU A 67 -0.03 12.59 -16.41
N THR A 68 1.20 13.05 -16.18
CA THR A 68 2.39 12.20 -16.16
C THR A 68 2.68 11.75 -14.74
N LEU A 69 2.85 10.45 -14.56
CA LEU A 69 3.13 9.86 -13.26
C LEU A 69 4.64 9.77 -13.00
N GLU A 70 5.05 9.87 -11.73
CA GLU A 70 6.43 9.58 -11.31
C GLU A 70 6.78 8.10 -11.52
N ALA A 71 5.81 7.22 -11.26
CA ALA A 71 5.86 5.79 -11.50
C ALA A 71 4.53 5.37 -12.14
N GLY A 72 4.58 4.37 -13.03
CA GLY A 72 3.37 3.87 -13.69
C GLY A 72 2.36 3.29 -12.71
N THR A 73 1.11 3.13 -13.15
CA THR A 73 0.07 2.55 -12.29
C THR A 73 0.38 1.09 -11.98
N VAL A 74 -0.14 0.59 -10.86
CA VAL A 74 -0.02 -0.84 -10.49
C VAL A 74 -1.25 -1.63 -10.87
N ASN A 75 -2.38 -0.95 -11.02
CA ASN A 75 -3.62 -1.55 -11.50
C ASN A 75 -4.00 -1.04 -12.89
N SER A 76 -4.84 -1.82 -13.56
CA SER A 76 -5.61 -1.32 -14.70
C SER A 76 -6.84 -0.55 -14.22
N TRP A 77 -7.22 0.52 -14.91
CA TRP A 77 -8.37 1.36 -14.59
C TRP A 77 -9.30 1.47 -15.79
N ALA A 78 -10.60 1.52 -15.51
CA ALA A 78 -11.61 1.69 -16.54
C ALA A 78 -11.74 3.15 -16.93
N ILE A 79 -12.37 3.40 -18.08
CA ILE A 79 -12.94 4.72 -18.36
C ILE A 79 -13.99 5.04 -17.28
N ASP A 80 -14.16 6.32 -16.97
CA ASP A 80 -15.08 6.87 -15.96
C ASP A 80 -14.70 6.61 -14.50
N ASP A 81 -13.67 5.79 -14.22
CA ASP A 81 -13.02 5.72 -12.91
C ASP A 81 -12.41 7.09 -12.56
N TYR A 82 -12.25 7.37 -11.27
CA TYR A 82 -11.98 8.71 -10.77
C TYR A 82 -10.52 8.92 -10.40
N VAL A 83 -10.06 10.15 -10.58
CA VAL A 83 -8.84 10.72 -10.00
C VAL A 83 -9.27 11.79 -9.01
N ASP A 84 -9.07 11.56 -7.71
CA ASP A 84 -9.64 12.37 -6.62
C ASP A 84 -8.58 12.65 -5.54
N GLU A 85 -8.59 13.87 -4.99
CA GLU A 85 -7.83 14.25 -3.80
C GLU A 85 -8.63 13.94 -2.51
N ARG A 86 -8.97 12.65 -2.31
CA ARG A 86 -9.65 12.16 -1.08
C ARG A 86 -8.84 12.37 0.19
N LEU A 87 -7.51 12.42 0.06
CA LEU A 87 -6.59 12.66 1.15
C LEU A 87 -6.26 14.16 1.17
N THR A 88 -6.80 14.87 2.15
CA THR A 88 -6.50 16.29 2.43
C THR A 88 -5.00 16.53 2.65
N ALA A 89 -4.54 17.77 2.49
CA ALA A 89 -3.19 18.20 2.84
C ALA A 89 -2.79 17.78 4.27
N SER A 90 -3.70 17.85 5.23
CA SER A 90 -3.45 17.41 6.61
C SER A 90 -3.24 15.91 6.72
N SER A 91 -4.02 15.09 6.02
CA SER A 91 -3.81 13.63 5.95
C SER A 91 -2.56 13.25 5.15
N LEU A 92 -2.24 13.98 4.08
CA LEU A 92 -1.05 13.75 3.26
C LEU A 92 0.26 14.17 3.96
N LEU A 93 0.21 15.18 4.83
CA LEU A 93 1.33 15.57 5.70
C LEU A 93 1.57 14.58 6.84
N LEU A 94 0.54 13.86 7.29
CA LEU A 94 0.70 12.71 8.18
C LEU A 94 1.33 11.52 7.42
N LEU A 95 0.99 11.37 6.13
CA LEU A 95 1.59 10.39 5.20
C LEU A 95 3.01 10.78 4.71
N ASP A 96 3.52 11.98 5.04
CA ASP A 96 4.90 12.40 4.77
C ASP A 96 5.91 11.86 5.81
N GLY A 97 5.45 11.08 6.79
CA GLY A 97 6.26 10.21 7.65
C GLY A 97 6.48 8.81 7.05
N PRO A 98 7.05 7.83 7.79
CA PRO A 98 7.27 6.44 7.34
C PRO A 98 6.00 5.66 6.94
N GLU A 99 4.83 6.32 6.87
CA GLU A 99 3.52 5.78 6.52
C GLU A 99 3.14 6.14 5.09
N LEU A 100 3.90 5.66 4.10
CA LEU A 100 3.32 5.39 2.79
C LEU A 100 2.55 4.06 2.89
N LEU A 101 1.33 4.13 3.44
CA LEU A 101 0.28 3.10 3.49
C LEU A 101 -0.15 2.67 2.06
N ARG A 102 0.79 2.15 1.26
CA ARG A 102 0.65 2.15 -0.21
C ARG A 102 -0.03 0.89 -0.78
N TYR A 103 -0.23 -0.21 -0.05
CA TYR A 103 -0.93 -1.38 -0.61
C TYR A 103 -1.60 -2.24 0.47
N ARG A 104 -2.84 -1.96 0.91
CA ARG A 104 -3.59 -2.99 1.66
C ARG A 104 -4.13 -4.03 0.69
N GLU A 105 -3.33 -5.05 0.39
CA GLU A 105 -3.83 -6.26 -0.23
C GLU A 105 -4.28 -7.21 0.89
N LYS A 106 -5.59 -7.39 1.05
CA LYS A 106 -6.15 -8.32 2.03
C LYS A 106 -6.00 -9.76 1.50
N THR A 107 -4.83 -10.37 1.66
CA THR A 107 -4.55 -11.74 1.19
C THR A 107 -4.75 -12.79 2.29
N GLY A 108 -6.01 -13.03 2.64
CA GLY A 108 -6.48 -14.34 3.12
C GLY A 108 -6.02 -14.85 4.50
N THR A 109 -6.56 -16.02 4.87
CA THR A 109 -6.29 -16.76 6.11
C THR A 109 -5.15 -17.76 5.86
N ALA A 110 -4.06 -17.68 6.61
CA ALA A 110 -2.91 -18.59 6.43
C ALA A 110 -2.83 -19.57 7.63
N SER A 111 -3.31 -20.80 7.42
CA SER A 111 -3.13 -21.93 8.35
C SER A 111 -1.72 -22.53 8.30
N SER A 112 -1.04 -22.33 7.17
CA SER A 112 0.40 -22.50 6.90
C SER A 112 0.57 -22.11 5.43
N GLY A 113 1.42 -21.14 5.08
CA GLY A 113 1.51 -20.76 3.67
C GLY A 113 2.53 -19.68 3.37
N ALA A 114 3.12 -19.78 2.18
CA ALA A 114 3.91 -18.72 1.59
C ALA A 114 3.06 -17.44 1.49
N ILE A 115 3.64 -16.32 1.92
CA ILE A 115 3.10 -14.99 1.67
C ILE A 115 3.57 -14.59 0.27
N THR A 116 2.65 -14.63 -0.69
CA THR A 116 2.88 -14.10 -2.04
C THR A 116 2.77 -12.59 -1.99
N THR A 117 3.83 -11.89 -2.35
CA THR A 117 3.86 -10.42 -2.43
C THR A 117 3.61 -9.99 -3.87
N ALA A 118 2.77 -9.00 -4.10
CA ALA A 118 2.59 -8.40 -5.43
C ALA A 118 3.87 -7.65 -5.88
N ALA A 119 3.92 -7.18 -7.14
CA ALA A 119 5.01 -6.31 -7.58
C ALA A 119 4.78 -4.87 -7.06
N GLY A 120 5.69 -4.37 -6.21
CA GLY A 120 5.58 -3.03 -5.62
C GLY A 120 6.54 -2.76 -4.46
N PRO A 121 6.92 -1.50 -4.15
CA PRO A 121 7.96 -1.18 -3.17
C PRO A 121 7.54 -1.27 -1.69
N VAL A 122 6.25 -1.17 -1.37
CA VAL A 122 5.73 -1.20 0.01
C VAL A 122 4.44 -2.03 0.02
N GLN A 123 4.18 -2.95 0.94
CA GLN A 123 2.88 -3.67 0.99
C GLN A 123 2.33 -3.81 2.39
N ASP A 124 1.02 -3.67 2.60
CA ASP A 124 0.33 -3.97 3.85
C ASP A 124 -0.51 -5.24 3.64
N ILE A 125 -0.26 -6.27 4.45
CA ILE A 125 -0.90 -7.58 4.30
C ILE A 125 -1.61 -7.95 5.60
N ASP A 126 -2.93 -8.16 5.54
CA ASP A 126 -3.72 -8.71 6.64
C ASP A 126 -3.61 -10.25 6.64
N LEU A 127 -3.06 -10.81 7.70
CA LEU A 127 -2.88 -12.25 7.91
C LEU A 127 -3.66 -12.71 9.13
N THR A 128 -4.45 -13.74 8.93
CA THR A 128 -5.04 -14.48 10.05
C THR A 128 -4.28 -15.78 10.23
N VAL A 129 -3.63 -15.97 11.39
CA VAL A 129 -2.76 -17.12 11.67
C VAL A 129 -3.44 -18.12 12.62
N LEU A 130 -3.17 -19.41 12.38
CA LEU A 130 -3.51 -20.50 13.31
C LEU A 130 -2.34 -20.81 14.25
N GLU A 131 -2.57 -21.68 15.23
CA GLU A 131 -1.54 -22.17 16.16
C GLU A 131 -0.31 -22.72 15.40
N ASN A 132 0.90 -22.32 15.83
CA ASN A 132 2.19 -22.78 15.30
C ASN A 132 2.46 -22.45 13.81
N THR A 133 2.17 -21.22 13.39
CA THR A 133 2.39 -20.78 12.00
C THR A 133 3.82 -20.29 11.77
N THR A 134 4.48 -20.85 10.74
CA THR A 134 5.76 -20.33 10.22
C THR A 134 5.51 -19.53 8.95
N LEU A 135 5.96 -18.26 8.93
CA LEU A 135 5.87 -17.41 7.76
C LEU A 135 7.03 -17.65 6.79
N SER A 136 6.73 -17.56 5.49
CA SER A 136 7.75 -17.54 4.44
C SER A 136 7.43 -16.48 3.38
N PHE A 137 8.48 -15.84 2.85
CA PHE A 137 8.40 -14.73 1.90
C PHE A 137 9.16 -15.07 0.61
N PRO A 138 8.72 -16.08 -0.17
CA PRO A 138 9.48 -16.57 -1.31
C PRO A 138 9.65 -15.51 -2.42
N ASP A 139 8.66 -14.64 -2.58
CA ASP A 139 8.62 -13.67 -3.68
C ASP A 139 9.07 -12.26 -3.29
N LEU A 140 9.49 -12.06 -2.03
CA LEU A 140 9.96 -10.77 -1.55
C LEU A 140 11.28 -10.40 -2.26
N GLN A 141 11.24 -9.32 -3.02
CA GLN A 141 12.35 -8.79 -3.80
C GLN A 141 13.22 -7.85 -2.96
N ASP A 142 14.45 -7.64 -3.43
CA ASP A 142 15.37 -6.72 -2.78
C ASP A 142 14.82 -5.28 -2.79
N GLY A 143 14.94 -4.58 -1.66
CA GLY A 143 14.42 -3.23 -1.49
C GLY A 143 12.90 -3.14 -1.28
N GLN A 144 12.17 -4.26 -1.29
CA GLN A 144 10.75 -4.27 -0.91
C GLN A 144 10.59 -4.27 0.62
N ASN A 145 9.59 -3.52 1.08
CA ASN A 145 9.12 -3.50 2.46
C ASN A 145 7.65 -3.96 2.51
N VAL A 146 7.29 -4.73 3.52
CA VAL A 146 5.94 -5.25 3.73
C VAL A 146 5.57 -5.07 5.19
N THR A 147 4.53 -4.30 5.50
CA THR A 147 3.84 -4.34 6.79
C THR A 147 2.91 -5.54 6.82
N LEU A 148 2.96 -6.30 7.91
CA LEU A 148 2.04 -7.38 8.21
C LEU A 148 1.15 -6.99 9.37
N HIS A 149 -0.16 -7.18 9.19
CA HIS A 149 -1.19 -7.10 10.22
C HIS A 149 -1.62 -8.52 10.56
N VAL A 150 -1.13 -9.05 11.69
CA VAL A 150 -1.33 -10.45 12.06
C VAL A 150 -2.37 -10.56 13.16
N THR A 151 -3.49 -11.24 12.88
CA THR A 151 -4.53 -11.57 13.85
C THR A 151 -4.47 -13.06 14.18
N GLY A 152 -4.46 -13.43 15.46
CA GLY A 152 -4.56 -14.83 15.88
C GLY A 152 -6.02 -15.28 16.00
N LEU A 153 -6.34 -16.49 15.52
CA LEU A 153 -7.69 -17.06 15.68
C LEU A 153 -7.94 -17.69 17.06
N ASP A 154 -6.87 -18.10 17.75
CA ASP A 154 -6.93 -18.79 19.05
C ASP A 154 -5.92 -18.18 20.03
N SER A 155 -6.18 -18.29 21.33
CA SER A 155 -5.19 -17.94 22.37
C SER A 155 -3.96 -18.84 22.27
N GLY A 156 -2.75 -18.28 22.34
CA GLY A 156 -1.50 -19.06 22.34
C GLY A 156 -0.85 -19.30 20.97
N TRP A 157 -1.22 -18.53 19.95
CA TRP A 157 -0.56 -18.60 18.64
C TRP A 157 0.92 -18.20 18.72
N THR A 158 1.76 -18.88 17.94
CA THR A 158 3.19 -18.59 17.83
C THR A 158 3.53 -18.27 16.38
N LEU A 159 4.49 -17.38 16.18
CA LEU A 159 4.95 -16.94 14.88
C LEU A 159 6.43 -17.26 14.71
N ALA A 160 6.77 -17.98 13.66
CA ALA A 160 8.15 -18.25 13.29
C ALA A 160 8.50 -17.58 11.94
N PHE A 161 9.76 -17.21 11.80
CA PHE A 161 10.29 -16.52 10.62
C PHE A 161 11.29 -17.39 9.86
N PRO A 162 11.56 -17.10 8.57
CA PRO A 162 12.52 -17.86 7.79
C PRO A 162 13.89 -17.94 8.45
N ALA A 163 14.55 -19.09 8.31
CA ALA A 163 15.88 -19.30 8.86
C ALA A 163 16.86 -18.20 8.37
N GLY A 164 17.58 -17.60 9.32
CA GLY A 164 18.53 -16.54 9.03
C GLY A 164 17.94 -15.13 8.99
N ALA A 165 16.61 -14.95 9.08
CA ALA A 165 16.01 -13.62 9.21
C ALA A 165 16.56 -12.86 10.43
N LYS A 166 16.78 -11.55 10.28
CA LYS A 166 17.21 -10.68 11.38
C LYS A 166 15.98 -10.14 12.07
N THR A 167 15.69 -10.67 13.24
CA THR A 167 14.58 -10.21 14.08
C THR A 167 15.14 -9.57 15.35
N PRO A 168 14.47 -8.54 15.90
CA PRO A 168 14.66 -8.18 17.31
C PRO A 168 14.17 -9.33 18.21
N ALA A 169 14.30 -9.15 19.52
CA ALA A 169 13.59 -9.99 20.47
C ALA A 169 12.08 -9.85 20.19
N PHE A 170 11.49 -10.88 19.60
CA PHE A 170 10.08 -10.87 19.23
C PHE A 170 9.28 -11.25 20.49
N PRO A 171 8.31 -10.42 20.92
CA PRO A 171 7.55 -10.66 22.13
C PRO A 171 6.63 -11.87 21.99
N ASP A 172 6.20 -12.42 23.13
CA ASP A 172 5.12 -13.41 23.14
C ASP A 172 3.81 -12.73 22.70
N LEU A 173 3.13 -13.35 21.74
CA LEU A 173 1.89 -12.85 21.14
C LEU A 173 0.66 -13.64 21.61
N SER A 174 0.82 -14.55 22.58
CA SER A 174 -0.23 -15.44 23.08
C SER A 174 -1.52 -14.75 23.56
N ALA A 175 -1.42 -13.48 23.97
CA ALA A 175 -2.54 -12.64 24.44
C ALA A 175 -2.92 -11.49 23.47
N ALA A 176 -2.28 -11.42 22.30
CA ALA A 176 -2.53 -10.37 21.32
C ALA A 176 -3.76 -10.67 20.46
N VAL A 177 -4.62 -9.66 20.29
CA VAL A 177 -5.70 -9.65 19.28
C VAL A 177 -5.09 -9.38 17.90
N GLU A 178 -4.15 -8.45 17.82
CA GLU A 178 -3.43 -8.12 16.59
C GLU A 178 -1.96 -7.79 16.88
N ALA A 179 -1.07 -8.14 15.96
CA ALA A 179 0.32 -7.70 15.95
C ALA A 179 0.68 -7.12 14.58
N VAL A 180 1.27 -5.92 14.57
CA VAL A 180 1.66 -5.21 13.35
C VAL A 180 3.17 -5.04 13.30
N PHE A 181 3.82 -5.46 12.22
CA PHE A 181 5.27 -5.31 12.04
C PHE A 181 5.67 -5.25 10.58
N GLN A 182 6.87 -4.73 10.30
CA GLN A 182 7.43 -4.63 8.96
C GLN A 182 8.43 -5.75 8.68
N VAL A 183 8.48 -6.17 7.43
CA VAL A 183 9.38 -7.17 6.86
C VAL A 183 10.00 -6.57 5.61
N TRP A 184 11.33 -6.53 5.52
CA TRP A 184 12.00 -6.03 4.32
C TRP A 184 13.21 -6.88 3.97
N LYS A 185 13.61 -6.80 2.70
CA LYS A 185 14.78 -7.53 2.19
C LYS A 185 15.86 -6.55 1.73
N LYS A 186 17.10 -6.85 2.12
CA LYS A 186 18.31 -6.18 1.62
C LYS A 186 19.32 -7.23 1.16
N GLY A 187 19.53 -7.35 -0.14
CA GLY A 187 20.27 -8.46 -0.76
C GLY A 187 19.62 -9.81 -0.46
N ALA A 188 20.39 -10.75 0.07
CA ALA A 188 19.88 -12.07 0.46
C ALA A 188 19.22 -12.08 1.85
N GLN A 189 19.27 -10.98 2.60
CA GLN A 189 18.90 -10.93 4.00
C GLN A 189 17.49 -10.36 4.20
N ILE A 190 16.66 -11.08 4.95
CA ILE A 190 15.35 -10.61 5.43
C ILE A 190 15.52 -10.00 6.82
N TYR A 191 14.82 -8.89 7.06
CA TYR A 191 14.79 -8.16 8.32
C TYR A 191 13.34 -7.95 8.75
N ILE A 192 13.13 -7.96 10.05
CA ILE A 192 11.79 -7.83 10.65
C ILE A 192 11.87 -6.79 11.76
N SER A 193 10.87 -5.90 11.84
CA SER A 193 10.81 -4.89 12.89
C SER A 193 10.30 -5.47 14.21
N SER A 194 10.39 -4.69 15.29
CA SER A 194 9.64 -5.03 16.50
C SER A 194 8.14 -4.90 16.21
N PRO A 195 7.30 -5.81 16.70
CA PRO A 195 5.87 -5.70 16.50
C PRO A 195 5.24 -4.70 17.46
N GLN A 196 4.27 -3.95 16.95
CA GLN A 196 3.27 -3.27 17.75
C GLN A 196 2.17 -4.27 18.07
N VAL A 197 1.90 -4.48 19.35
CA VAL A 197 0.95 -5.49 19.82
C VAL A 197 -0.29 -4.81 20.37
N TYR A 198 -1.45 -5.26 19.91
CA TYR A 198 -2.76 -4.78 20.30
C TYR A 198 -3.50 -5.90 21.03
N SER A 199 -4.02 -5.59 22.20
CA SER A 199 -4.69 -6.49 23.15
C SER A 199 -6.15 -6.14 23.34
#